data_AF-A0AAE4G9X6-F1
#
_entry.id   AF-A0AAE4G9X6-F1
#
_cell.length_a   1.000
_cell.length_b   1.000
_cell.length_c   1.000
_cell.angle_alpha   90.00
_cell.angle_beta   90.00
_cell.angle_gamma   90.00
#
_symmetry.space_group_name_H-M   'P 1'
#
loop_
_entity.id
_entity.type
_entity.pdbx_description
1 polymer ?
#
loop_
_entity_poly.entity_id
_entity_poly.type
_entity_poly.pdbx_seq_one_letter_code
_entity_poly.pdbx_strand_id
1 'polypeptide(L)'
;MCVNYKPTPKSIITALTGADTSATPDWPEETWQDYAAPVVRAGLQGEPELIVGTYGMMPRRKLQGGLQISTMNARAETIGEKRSYAGPWRAMQTCLLPMHWFYEPNYEGGRPQRWAIGMADDQPFCVAGLWRAWEEPEGGYAFSFTQITINADAHPLMNRFHKPGEEKRNLVIIPPADYADWLNVGDTENARRMLVNYPASAMKAWPAPKSEARSSSGQGSLLF
;
A
#
# COMPACT_ATOMS: atom_id res chain seq x y z
N MET A 1 7.72 -0.88 8.97
CA MET A 1 7.19 -0.66 7.60
C MET A 1 5.72 -1.02 7.61
N CYS A 2 4.91 -0.26 6.88
CA CYS A 2 3.46 -0.44 6.81
C CYS A 2 3.09 -1.82 6.27
N VAL A 3 2.24 -2.55 6.99
CA VAL A 3 1.74 -3.87 6.56
C VAL A 3 0.22 -3.92 6.52
N ASN A 4 -0.42 -2.78 6.79
CA ASN A 4 -1.87 -2.67 6.90
C ASN A 4 -2.30 -1.25 6.57
N TYR A 5 -3.33 -1.13 5.74
CA TYR A 5 -3.93 0.15 5.38
C TYR A 5 -5.42 0.00 5.08
N LYS A 6 -6.14 1.13 5.04
CA LYS A 6 -7.53 1.21 4.58
C LYS A 6 -7.55 1.68 3.12
N PRO A 7 -7.80 0.81 2.14
CA PRO A 7 -7.93 1.23 0.75
C PRO A 7 -9.11 2.19 0.57
N THR A 8 -9.03 3.05 -0.45
CA THR A 8 -10.16 3.90 -0.85
C THR A 8 -11.31 3.00 -1.33
N PRO A 9 -12.57 3.21 -0.89
CA PRO A 9 -13.73 2.50 -1.42
C PRO A 9 -13.92 2.72 -2.91
N LYS A 10 -14.51 1.72 -3.58
CA LYS A 10 -14.76 1.73 -5.03
C LYS A 10 -15.48 2.99 -5.51
N SER A 11 -16.46 3.47 -4.74
CA SER A 11 -17.27 4.65 -5.06
C SER A 11 -16.48 5.97 -5.16
N ILE A 12 -15.25 6.02 -4.65
CA ILE A 12 -14.43 7.25 -4.61
C ILE A 12 -13.27 7.20 -5.61
N ILE A 13 -12.86 6.00 -6.07
CA ILE A 13 -11.66 5.85 -6.92
C ILE A 13 -11.76 6.67 -8.21
N THR A 14 -12.89 6.64 -8.92
CA THR A 14 -13.03 7.39 -10.17
C THR A 14 -12.84 8.89 -9.97
N ALA A 15 -13.36 9.46 -8.89
CA ALA A 15 -13.16 10.88 -8.57
C ALA A 15 -11.71 11.19 -8.16
N LEU A 16 -11.03 10.23 -7.52
CA LEU A 16 -9.66 10.41 -7.04
C LEU A 16 -8.62 10.25 -8.15
N THR A 17 -8.79 9.29 -9.06
CA THR A 17 -7.75 8.89 -10.02
C THR A 17 -8.18 8.96 -11.48
N GLY A 18 -9.46 9.16 -11.77
CA GLY A 18 -10.03 9.09 -13.11
C GLY A 18 -10.23 7.67 -13.66
N ALA A 19 -9.86 6.62 -12.92
CA ALA A 19 -10.00 5.25 -13.38
C ALA A 19 -11.46 4.76 -13.33
N ASP A 20 -11.90 4.03 -14.35
CA ASP A 20 -13.20 3.34 -14.32
C ASP A 20 -13.16 2.17 -13.33
N THR A 21 -14.21 2.05 -12.52
CA THR A 21 -14.35 1.02 -11.50
C THR A 21 -15.41 -0.02 -11.90
N SER A 22 -16.21 0.23 -12.94
CA SER A 22 -17.41 -0.55 -13.28
C SER A 22 -17.19 -2.07 -13.29
N ALA A 23 -16.04 -2.52 -13.82
CA ALA A 23 -15.69 -3.92 -14.03
C ALA A 23 -14.96 -4.62 -12.86
N THR A 24 -14.69 -3.95 -11.73
CA THR A 24 -13.92 -4.55 -10.63
C THR A 24 -14.80 -4.99 -9.45
N PRO A 25 -14.46 -6.06 -8.71
CA PRO A 25 -15.12 -6.38 -7.45
C PRO A 25 -14.79 -5.35 -6.36
N ASP A 26 -15.54 -5.37 -5.27
CA ASP A 26 -15.16 -4.68 -4.04
C ASP A 26 -13.98 -5.39 -3.35
N TRP A 27 -13.32 -4.68 -2.44
CA TRP A 27 -12.19 -5.15 -1.64
C TRP A 27 -12.47 -5.01 -0.14
N PRO A 28 -11.73 -5.74 0.72
CA PRO A 28 -11.88 -5.63 2.16
C PRO A 28 -11.69 -4.19 2.67
N GLU A 29 -12.34 -3.87 3.79
CA GLU A 29 -12.22 -2.55 4.44
C GLU A 29 -10.77 -2.24 4.86
N GLU A 30 -10.02 -3.25 5.27
CA GLU A 30 -8.59 -3.15 5.54
C GLU A 30 -7.82 -4.19 4.74
N THR A 31 -6.70 -3.78 4.17
CA THR A 31 -5.81 -4.65 3.41
C THR A 31 -4.63 -5.10 4.28
N TRP A 32 -4.31 -6.39 4.19
CA TRP A 32 -3.17 -7.05 4.81
C TRP A 32 -2.40 -7.84 3.75
N GLN A 33 -1.29 -8.49 4.11
CA GLN A 33 -0.57 -9.37 3.21
C GLN A 33 -1.50 -10.37 2.51
N ASP A 34 -1.31 -10.53 1.20
CA ASP A 34 -2.08 -11.41 0.31
C ASP A 34 -3.56 -11.04 0.12
N TYR A 35 -4.04 -9.92 0.68
CA TYR A 35 -5.41 -9.44 0.42
C TYR A 35 -5.48 -8.76 -0.95
N ALA A 36 -6.64 -8.88 -1.59
CA ALA A 36 -6.96 -8.14 -2.81
C ALA A 36 -7.23 -6.65 -2.49
N ALA A 37 -6.73 -5.75 -3.33
CA ALA A 37 -6.87 -4.31 -3.17
C ALA A 37 -6.78 -3.57 -4.52
N PRO A 38 -7.28 -2.32 -4.58
CA PRO A 38 -7.26 -1.53 -5.81
C PRO A 38 -5.83 -1.07 -6.14
N VAL A 39 -5.47 -1.17 -7.41
CA VAL A 39 -4.19 -0.71 -7.96
C VAL A 39 -4.51 0.05 -9.24
N VAL A 40 -4.12 1.32 -9.31
CA VAL A 40 -4.30 2.12 -10.52
C VAL A 40 -2.95 2.17 -11.25
N ARG A 41 -2.91 1.69 -12.49
CA ARG A 41 -1.73 1.71 -13.37
C ARG A 41 -2.02 2.52 -14.63
N ALA A 42 -1.00 2.75 -15.45
CA ALA A 42 -1.23 3.22 -16.81
C ALA A 42 -1.85 2.11 -17.68
N GLY A 43 -2.90 2.45 -18.40
CA GLY A 43 -3.49 1.68 -19.49
C GLY A 43 -2.69 1.83 -20.79
N LEU A 44 -3.23 1.32 -21.89
CA LEU A 44 -2.50 1.23 -23.16
C LEU A 44 -2.17 2.59 -23.78
N GLN A 45 -2.97 3.62 -23.49
CA GLN A 45 -2.77 4.98 -23.98
C GLN A 45 -2.30 5.93 -22.85
N GLY A 46 -1.86 5.37 -21.72
CA GLY A 46 -1.40 6.11 -20.55
C GLY A 46 -2.52 6.61 -19.63
N GLU A 47 -3.77 6.28 -19.92
CA GLU A 47 -4.92 6.57 -19.09
C GLU A 47 -4.88 5.79 -17.76
N PRO A 48 -5.46 6.30 -16.67
CA PRO A 48 -5.59 5.54 -15.43
C PRO A 48 -6.48 4.31 -15.60
N GLU A 49 -5.92 3.13 -15.40
CA GLU A 49 -6.62 1.84 -15.43
C GLU A 49 -6.64 1.21 -14.03
N LEU A 50 -7.83 0.89 -13.52
CA LEU A 50 -7.97 0.17 -12.26
C LEU A 50 -7.85 -1.34 -12.50
N ILE A 51 -6.93 -1.98 -11.79
CA ILE A 51 -6.86 -3.43 -11.62
C ILE A 51 -7.02 -3.78 -10.14
N VAL A 52 -7.37 -5.03 -9.86
CA VAL A 52 -7.33 -5.58 -8.49
C VAL A 52 -6.11 -6.48 -8.36
N GLY A 53 -5.25 -6.17 -7.40
CA GLY A 53 -3.99 -6.88 -7.17
C GLY A 53 -3.89 -7.42 -5.74
N THR A 54 -3.07 -8.45 -5.57
CA THR A 54 -2.71 -9.01 -4.27
C THR A 54 -1.61 -8.17 -3.59
N TYR A 55 -1.79 -7.80 -2.32
CA TYR A 55 -0.82 -7.01 -1.56
C TYR A 55 0.41 -7.84 -1.14
N GLY A 56 1.53 -7.58 -1.80
CA GLY A 56 2.78 -8.32 -1.68
C GLY A 56 3.28 -8.69 -3.07
N MET A 57 4.41 -8.12 -3.50
CA MET A 57 4.94 -8.30 -4.87
C MET A 57 5.08 -9.76 -5.26
N MET A 58 5.43 -10.62 -4.30
CA MET A 58 5.49 -12.07 -4.42
C MET A 58 4.44 -12.68 -3.48
N PRO A 59 3.21 -12.95 -3.96
CA PRO A 59 2.18 -13.58 -3.15
C PRO A 59 2.63 -14.94 -2.63
N ARG A 60 2.19 -15.35 -1.44
CA ARG A 60 2.62 -16.63 -0.84
C ARG A 60 2.36 -17.84 -1.74
N ARG A 61 1.23 -17.85 -2.46
CA ARG A 61 0.87 -18.91 -3.43
C ARG A 61 1.84 -19.03 -4.62
N LYS A 62 2.64 -17.99 -4.89
CA LYS A 62 3.64 -17.97 -5.98
C LYS A 62 5.08 -18.18 -5.45
N LEU A 63 5.27 -18.33 -4.13
CA LEU A 63 6.56 -18.67 -3.53
C LEU A 63 6.75 -20.19 -3.51
N GLN A 64 7.94 -20.66 -3.89
CA GLN A 64 8.31 -22.08 -3.87
C GLN A 64 9.14 -22.42 -2.63
N GLY A 65 9.15 -23.68 -2.22
CA GLY A 65 10.07 -24.21 -1.21
C GLY A 65 9.89 -23.67 0.21
N GLY A 66 8.69 -23.21 0.57
CA GLY A 66 8.40 -22.72 1.92
C GLY A 66 9.04 -21.38 2.28
N LEU A 67 9.60 -20.66 1.31
CA LEU A 67 10.22 -19.35 1.52
C LEU A 67 9.22 -18.36 2.13
N GLN A 68 9.52 -17.81 3.31
CA GLN A 68 8.74 -16.77 3.96
C GLN A 68 9.45 -15.42 3.79
N ILE A 69 9.08 -14.68 2.75
CA ILE A 69 9.56 -13.30 2.53
C ILE A 69 8.40 -12.32 2.54
N SER A 70 8.58 -11.18 3.20
CA SER A 70 7.64 -10.06 3.10
C SER A 70 8.03 -9.18 1.92
N THR A 71 7.10 -9.02 0.99
CA THR A 71 7.29 -8.19 -0.22
C THR A 71 6.23 -7.09 -0.37
N MET A 72 5.60 -6.73 0.75
CA MET A 72 4.60 -5.66 0.82
C MET A 72 5.22 -4.26 0.65
N ASN A 73 6.52 -4.11 0.93
CA ASN A 73 7.22 -2.84 0.81
C ASN A 73 8.54 -3.01 0.07
N ALA A 74 8.78 -2.12 -0.90
CA ALA A 74 10.04 -1.93 -1.58
C ALA A 74 10.74 -0.68 -1.03
N ARG A 75 12.02 -0.80 -0.66
CA ARG A 75 12.84 0.34 -0.24
C ARG A 75 13.37 1.05 -1.49
N ALA A 76 13.10 2.34 -1.64
CA ALA A 76 13.53 3.14 -2.80
C ALA A 76 15.04 3.04 -3.08
N GLU A 77 15.84 2.92 -2.03
CA GLU A 77 17.30 2.83 -2.08
C GLU A 77 17.77 1.57 -2.82
N THR A 78 17.05 0.45 -2.69
CA THR A 78 17.44 -0.86 -3.23
C THR A 78 16.45 -1.42 -4.26
N ILE A 79 15.44 -0.64 -4.66
CA ILE A 79 14.34 -1.08 -5.52
C ILE A 79 14.81 -1.59 -6.89
N GLY A 80 15.89 -1.01 -7.43
CA GLY A 80 16.51 -1.43 -8.69
C GLY A 80 17.45 -2.63 -8.58
N GLU A 81 17.73 -3.12 -7.36
CA GLU A 81 18.70 -4.19 -7.09
C GLU A 81 18.03 -5.48 -6.65
N LYS A 82 17.00 -5.38 -5.80
CA LYS A 82 16.33 -6.54 -5.22
C LYS A 82 15.55 -7.31 -6.28
N ARG A 83 15.79 -8.62 -6.41
CA ARG A 83 15.17 -9.51 -7.40
C ARG A 83 13.64 -9.38 -7.49
N SER A 84 12.96 -9.18 -6.36
CA SER A 84 11.51 -9.05 -6.32
C SER A 84 10.99 -7.78 -7.00
N TYR A 85 11.78 -6.71 -7.08
CA TYR A 85 11.33 -5.37 -7.49
C TYR A 85 12.05 -4.85 -8.72
N ALA A 86 13.29 -5.28 -8.96
CA ALA A 86 14.16 -4.71 -9.96
C ALA A 86 13.66 -4.89 -11.41
N GLY A 87 12.93 -5.97 -11.69
CA GLY A 87 12.28 -6.19 -12.99
C GLY A 87 11.14 -5.18 -13.21
N PRO A 88 10.08 -5.20 -12.37
CA PRO A 88 9.00 -4.22 -12.44
C PRO A 88 9.46 -2.77 -12.41
N TRP A 89 10.47 -2.46 -11.60
CA TRP A 89 11.07 -1.13 -11.52
C TRP A 89 11.67 -0.68 -12.85
N ARG A 90 12.43 -1.54 -13.55
CA ARG A 90 13.04 -1.18 -14.86
C ARG A 90 12.00 -1.09 -15.97
N ALA A 91 10.92 -1.86 -15.87
CA ALA A 91 9.85 -1.90 -16.86
C ALA A 91 8.79 -0.80 -16.65
N MET A 92 9.03 0.16 -15.76
CA MET A 92 8.08 1.23 -15.41
C MET A 92 6.70 0.70 -15.01
N GLN A 93 6.67 -0.44 -14.29
CA GLN A 93 5.42 -0.96 -13.73
C GLN A 93 5.03 -0.20 -12.45
N THR A 94 5.01 1.13 -12.53
CA THR A 94 4.54 2.01 -11.46
C THR A 94 3.03 1.96 -11.34
N CYS A 95 2.54 2.15 -10.13
CA CYS A 95 1.12 2.26 -9.86
C CYS A 95 0.84 3.24 -8.72
N LEU A 96 -0.37 3.77 -8.70
CA LEU A 96 -0.96 4.46 -7.57
C LEU A 96 -1.75 3.45 -6.74
N LEU A 97 -1.61 3.54 -5.42
CA LEU A 97 -2.31 2.72 -4.44
C LEU A 97 -3.27 3.61 -3.65
N PRO A 98 -4.57 3.67 -4.02
CA PRO A 98 -5.55 4.52 -3.36
C PRO A 98 -5.83 4.06 -1.92
N MET A 99 -5.69 4.96 -0.95
CA MET A 99 -6.00 4.70 0.45
C MET A 99 -6.54 5.93 1.17
N HIS A 100 -7.34 5.70 2.22
CA HIS A 100 -7.74 6.76 3.16
C HIS A 100 -6.69 7.01 4.25
N TRP A 101 -6.06 5.94 4.72
CA TRP A 101 -4.98 5.99 5.71
C TRP A 101 -4.25 4.65 5.74
N PHE A 102 -3.04 4.67 6.29
CA PHE A 102 -2.28 3.47 6.62
C PHE A 102 -2.04 3.37 8.11
N TYR A 103 -1.64 2.20 8.59
CA TYR A 103 -1.46 1.94 10.01
C TYR A 103 -0.01 1.63 10.35
N GLU A 104 0.48 2.23 11.43
CA GLU A 104 1.81 1.98 11.96
C GLU A 104 1.77 1.84 13.49
N PRO A 105 2.66 1.02 14.08
CA PRO A 105 2.79 0.94 15.51
C PRO A 105 3.53 2.16 16.06
N ASN A 106 2.93 2.85 17.01
CA ASN A 106 3.57 3.86 17.85
C ASN A 106 4.07 3.22 19.15
N TYR A 107 5.28 3.57 19.59
CA TYR A 107 5.92 3.01 20.78
C TYR A 107 6.19 4.06 21.88
N GLU A 108 5.71 5.30 21.73
CA GLU A 108 5.94 6.40 22.70
C GLU A 108 5.38 6.03 24.10
N GLY A 109 4.35 5.19 24.16
CA GLY A 109 3.80 4.63 25.39
C GLY A 109 4.47 3.35 25.92
N GLY A 110 5.67 2.99 25.44
CA GLY A 110 6.46 1.83 25.89
C GLY A 110 6.03 0.46 25.34
N ARG A 111 4.84 0.35 24.73
CA ARG A 111 4.33 -0.86 24.04
C ARG A 111 3.74 -0.48 22.67
N PRO A 112 3.72 -1.38 21.67
CA PRO A 112 3.15 -1.07 20.37
C PRO A 112 1.65 -0.74 20.49
N GLN A 113 1.28 0.45 20.05
CA GLN A 113 -0.10 0.86 19.87
C GLN A 113 -0.36 1.06 18.39
N ARG A 114 -1.49 0.56 17.89
CA ARG A 114 -1.88 0.75 16.50
C ARG A 114 -2.43 2.17 16.30
N TRP A 115 -1.81 2.89 15.37
CA TRP A 115 -2.22 4.24 14.99
C TRP A 115 -2.51 4.29 13.50
N ALA A 116 -3.47 5.11 13.10
CA ALA A 116 -3.74 5.44 11.71
C ALA A 116 -3.00 6.74 11.34
N ILE A 117 -2.57 6.83 10.09
CA ILE A 117 -1.87 7.97 9.50
C ILE A 117 -2.52 8.28 8.15
N GLY A 118 -2.96 9.52 7.96
CA GLY A 118 -3.65 9.97 6.75
C GLY A 118 -3.49 11.48 6.54
N MET A 119 -4.27 12.04 5.59
CA MET A 119 -4.21 13.46 5.27
C MET A 119 -4.86 14.31 6.35
N ALA A 120 -4.34 15.52 6.56
CA ALA A 120 -4.87 16.45 7.55
C ALA A 120 -6.35 16.82 7.27
N ASP A 121 -6.72 16.90 5.99
CA ASP A 121 -8.05 17.25 5.47
C ASP A 121 -9.00 16.06 5.27
N ASP A 122 -8.62 14.86 5.74
CA ASP A 122 -9.38 13.61 5.61
C ASP A 122 -9.61 13.11 4.18
N GLN A 123 -9.00 13.74 3.17
CA GLN A 123 -9.12 13.31 1.79
C GLN A 123 -8.35 11.99 1.57
N PRO A 124 -8.87 11.09 0.71
CA PRO A 124 -8.10 9.93 0.27
C PRO A 124 -6.92 10.39 -0.60
N PHE A 125 -5.89 9.55 -0.65
CA PHE A 125 -4.65 9.85 -1.35
C PHE A 125 -4.09 8.57 -2.00
N CYS A 126 -3.07 8.72 -2.82
CA CYS A 126 -2.39 7.58 -3.44
C CYS A 126 -0.94 7.48 -2.97
N VAL A 127 -0.54 6.25 -2.68
CA VAL A 127 0.86 5.90 -2.42
C VAL A 127 1.50 5.35 -3.69
N ALA A 128 2.77 5.68 -3.89
CA ALA A 128 3.60 5.13 -4.96
C ALA A 128 3.81 3.63 -4.75
N GLY A 129 3.51 2.84 -5.77
CA GLY A 129 3.70 1.40 -5.76
C GLY A 129 4.37 0.88 -7.02
N LEU A 130 4.70 -0.41 -6.99
CA LEU A 130 4.96 -1.19 -8.19
C LEU A 130 3.93 -2.30 -8.31
N TRP A 131 3.57 -2.64 -9.53
CA TRP A 131 2.71 -3.78 -9.84
C TRP A 131 3.45 -4.84 -10.65
N ARG A 132 2.90 -6.06 -10.66
CA ARG A 132 3.39 -7.18 -11.47
C ARG A 132 2.23 -8.04 -11.93
N ALA A 133 2.31 -8.52 -13.17
CA ALA A 133 1.44 -9.55 -13.70
C ALA A 133 2.04 -10.96 -13.51
N TRP A 134 1.15 -11.92 -13.30
CA TRP A 134 1.43 -13.34 -13.17
C TRP A 134 0.53 -14.10 -14.12
N GLU A 135 1.10 -14.85 -15.06
CA GLU A 135 0.33 -15.78 -15.88
C GLU A 135 -0.29 -16.84 -14.99
N GLU A 136 -1.56 -17.17 -15.27
CA GLU A 136 -2.29 -18.25 -14.62
C GLU A 136 -2.44 -19.45 -15.58
N PRO A 137 -2.44 -20.71 -15.05
CA PRO A 137 -2.50 -21.91 -15.88
C PRO A 137 -3.72 -21.98 -16.81
N GLU A 138 -4.84 -21.43 -16.36
CA GLU A 138 -6.10 -21.38 -17.11
C GLU A 138 -6.15 -20.26 -18.15
N GLY A 139 -5.07 -19.49 -18.29
CA GLY A 139 -4.97 -18.30 -19.13
C GLY A 139 -5.26 -17.01 -18.36
N GLY A 140 -4.87 -15.89 -18.96
CA GLY A 140 -5.00 -14.56 -18.35
C GLY A 140 -3.92 -14.25 -17.31
N TYR A 141 -4.17 -13.21 -16.52
CA TYR A 141 -3.21 -12.68 -15.56
C TYR A 141 -3.84 -12.43 -14.19
N ALA A 142 -3.13 -12.82 -13.15
CA ALA A 142 -3.30 -12.28 -11.81
C ALA A 142 -2.30 -11.15 -11.57
N PHE A 143 -2.66 -10.21 -10.70
CA PHE A 143 -1.81 -9.07 -10.39
C PHE A 143 -1.37 -9.07 -8.93
N SER A 144 -0.17 -8.57 -8.67
CA SER A 144 0.31 -8.25 -7.33
C SER A 144 0.93 -6.87 -7.30
N PHE A 145 1.09 -6.31 -6.11
CA PHE A 145 1.71 -5.00 -5.93
C PHE A 145 2.51 -4.89 -4.64
N THR A 146 3.31 -3.83 -4.55
CA THR A 146 4.08 -3.43 -3.37
C THR A 146 4.01 -1.92 -3.19
N GLN A 147 4.16 -1.45 -1.95
CA GLN A 147 4.29 -0.03 -1.64
C GLN A 147 5.76 0.39 -1.69
N ILE A 148 6.06 1.59 -2.16
CA ILE A 148 7.41 2.15 -2.11
C ILE A 148 7.59 2.91 -0.80
N THR A 149 8.73 2.68 -0.16
CA THR A 149 9.11 3.32 1.10
C THR A 149 10.42 4.06 0.97
N ILE A 150 10.55 5.14 1.74
CA ILE A 150 11.76 5.96 1.88
C ILE A 150 12.12 6.12 3.37
N ASN A 151 13.35 6.55 3.65
CA ASN A 151 13.79 6.86 5.01
C ASN A 151 12.95 8.02 5.60
N ALA A 152 12.66 7.92 6.89
CA ALA A 152 11.84 8.87 7.62
C ALA A 152 12.41 9.23 9.00
N ASP A 153 13.71 9.01 9.24
CA ASP A 153 14.32 9.26 10.55
C ASP A 153 14.22 10.76 10.93
N ALA A 154 14.33 11.64 9.94
CA ALA A 154 14.21 13.08 10.10
C ALA A 154 12.78 13.62 9.87
N HIS A 155 11.79 12.76 9.56
CA HIS A 155 10.44 13.22 9.25
C HIS A 155 9.65 13.54 10.54
N PRO A 156 9.15 14.76 10.75
CA PRO A 156 8.56 15.18 12.04
C PRO A 156 7.40 14.34 12.56
N LEU A 157 6.54 13.83 11.67
CA LEU A 157 5.46 12.90 12.04
C LEU A 157 5.93 11.44 12.10
N MET A 158 6.55 10.95 11.02
CA MET A 158 6.84 9.54 10.83
C MET A 158 7.94 8.97 11.71
N ASN A 159 8.85 9.80 12.23
CA ASN A 159 9.90 9.36 13.14
C ASN A 159 9.39 8.84 14.51
N ARG A 160 8.10 9.07 14.81
CA ARG A 160 7.39 8.60 16.01
C ARG A 160 6.95 7.13 15.94
N PHE A 161 6.97 6.53 14.75
CA PHE A 161 6.44 5.18 14.51
C PHE A 161 7.54 4.14 14.32
N HIS A 162 7.17 2.86 14.23
CA HIS A 162 8.08 1.71 14.26
C HIS A 162 8.82 1.53 15.59
N LYS A 163 9.39 0.34 15.79
CA LYS A 163 10.08 -0.02 17.03
C LYS A 163 11.27 0.92 17.28
N PRO A 164 11.58 1.25 18.55
CA PRO A 164 12.82 1.96 18.89
C PRO A 164 14.06 1.20 18.40
N GLY A 165 15.04 1.91 17.87
CA GLY A 165 16.28 1.34 17.32
C GLY A 165 16.18 0.79 15.90
N GLU A 166 14.99 0.78 15.30
CA GLU A 166 14.81 0.47 13.88
C GLU A 166 14.75 1.76 13.05
N GLU A 167 15.33 1.69 11.85
CA GLU A 167 15.21 2.73 10.82
C GLU A 167 13.73 3.07 10.58
N LYS A 168 13.40 4.37 10.63
CA LYS A 168 12.06 4.88 10.37
C LYS A 168 11.81 4.93 8.88
N ARG A 169 10.65 4.46 8.46
CA ARG A 169 10.24 4.44 7.05
C ARG A 169 8.93 5.17 6.87
N ASN A 170 8.74 5.76 5.70
CA ASN A 170 7.47 6.36 5.29
C ASN A 170 7.04 5.77 3.95
N LEU A 171 5.73 5.74 3.71
CA LEU A 171 5.19 5.52 2.38
C LEU A 171 5.41 6.77 1.54
N VAL A 172 5.72 6.60 0.26
CA VAL A 172 5.79 7.74 -0.68
C VAL A 172 4.37 8.07 -1.11
N ILE A 173 3.85 9.22 -0.67
CA ILE A 173 2.56 9.75 -1.12
C ILE A 173 2.80 10.57 -2.38
N ILE A 174 2.10 10.24 -3.47
CA ILE A 174 2.15 11.03 -4.71
C ILE A 174 1.12 12.17 -4.59
N PRO A 175 1.47 13.44 -4.85
CA PRO A 175 0.49 14.52 -4.92
C PRO A 175 -0.52 14.28 -6.06
N PRO A 176 -1.80 14.68 -5.91
CA PRO A 176 -2.80 14.49 -6.97
C PRO A 176 -2.41 15.09 -8.33
N ALA A 177 -1.68 16.21 -8.32
CA ALA A 177 -1.18 16.85 -9.54
C ALA A 177 -0.16 15.99 -10.31
N ASP A 178 0.51 15.06 -9.62
CA ASP A 178 1.60 14.25 -10.18
C ASP A 178 1.15 12.81 -10.49
N TYR A 179 -0.15 12.49 -10.35
CA TYR A 179 -0.68 11.15 -10.60
C TYR A 179 -0.42 10.68 -12.03
N ALA A 180 -0.73 11.53 -13.02
CA ALA A 180 -0.51 11.19 -14.42
C ALA A 180 0.99 10.98 -14.74
N ASP A 181 1.84 11.84 -14.18
CA ASP A 181 3.29 11.77 -14.35
C ASP A 181 3.88 10.51 -13.72
N TRP A 182 3.39 10.11 -12.54
CA TRP A 182 3.85 8.89 -11.87
C TRP A 182 3.43 7.62 -12.63
N LEU A 183 2.20 7.58 -13.14
CA LEU A 183 1.69 6.45 -13.92
C LEU A 183 2.42 6.29 -15.26
N ASN A 184 2.83 7.40 -15.86
CA ASN A 184 3.48 7.44 -17.18
C ASN A 184 4.96 7.80 -17.10
N VAL A 185 5.60 7.53 -15.96
CA VAL A 185 7.00 7.89 -15.76
C VAL A 185 7.88 7.12 -16.75
N GLY A 186 8.65 7.85 -17.56
CA GLY A 186 9.34 7.26 -18.71
C GLY A 186 10.59 6.45 -18.34
N ASP A 187 11.20 6.73 -17.19
CA ASP A 187 12.44 6.10 -16.77
C ASP A 187 12.65 6.11 -15.25
N THR A 188 13.62 5.31 -14.80
CA THR A 188 13.92 5.14 -13.38
C THR A 188 14.49 6.40 -12.72
N GLU A 189 15.12 7.30 -13.48
CA GLU A 189 15.73 8.51 -12.93
C GLU A 189 14.64 9.51 -12.55
N ASN A 190 13.70 9.76 -13.47
CA ASN A 190 12.52 10.58 -13.22
C ASN A 190 11.67 9.99 -12.10
N ALA A 191 11.46 8.67 -12.10
CA ALA A 191 10.71 8.01 -11.03
C ALA A 191 11.36 8.23 -9.65
N ARG A 192 12.70 8.17 -9.54
CA ARG A 192 13.42 8.44 -8.28
C ARG A 192 13.21 9.86 -7.76
N ARG A 193 13.10 10.85 -8.65
CA ARG A 193 12.90 12.26 -8.26
C ARG A 193 11.55 12.50 -7.58
N MET A 194 10.57 11.65 -7.86
CA MET A 194 9.24 11.69 -7.25
C MET A 194 9.17 10.99 -5.88
N LEU A 195 10.20 10.22 -5.50
CA LEU A 195 10.22 9.45 -4.24
C LEU A 195 10.68 10.32 -3.06
N VAL A 196 9.85 11.28 -2.69
CA VAL A 196 10.13 12.25 -1.62
C VAL A 196 9.14 12.12 -0.46
N ASN A 197 9.55 12.61 0.71
CA ASN A 197 8.68 12.65 1.88
C ASN A 197 7.58 13.69 1.69
N TYR A 198 6.33 13.28 1.95
CA TYR A 198 5.20 14.20 1.96
C TYR A 198 5.28 15.14 3.17
N PRO A 199 4.84 16.41 3.09
CA PRO A 199 4.95 17.34 4.21
C PRO A 199 4.19 16.86 5.44
N ALA A 200 4.88 16.78 6.58
CA ALA A 200 4.27 16.38 7.86
C ALA A 200 3.07 17.25 8.27
N SER A 201 3.08 18.54 7.91
CA SER A 201 1.98 19.48 8.17
C SER A 201 0.71 19.20 7.38
N ALA A 202 0.80 18.45 6.27
CA ALA A 202 -0.33 18.02 5.47
C ALA A 202 -0.85 16.63 5.90
N MET A 203 -0.25 16.03 6.93
CA MET A 203 -0.59 14.71 7.44
C MET A 203 -1.04 14.81 8.90
N LYS A 204 -1.79 13.80 9.34
CA LYS A 204 -2.13 13.62 10.75
C LYS A 204 -2.06 12.14 11.14
N ALA A 205 -1.97 11.89 12.44
CA ALA A 205 -2.04 10.55 13.00
C ALA A 205 -2.89 10.50 14.26
N TRP A 206 -3.59 9.39 14.47
CA TRP A 206 -4.48 9.18 15.61
C TRP A 206 -4.48 7.72 16.08
N PRO A 207 -4.73 7.44 17.37
CA PRO A 207 -4.91 6.08 17.86
C PRO A 207 -6.03 5.36 17.11
N ALA A 208 -5.77 4.15 16.64
CA ALA A 208 -6.72 3.33 15.90
C ALA A 208 -6.65 1.86 16.37
N PRO A 209 -7.00 1.58 17.65
CA PRO A 209 -7.01 0.22 18.16
C PRO A 209 -7.97 -0.66 17.34
N LYS A 210 -7.60 -1.92 17.10
CA LYS A 210 -8.56 -2.89 16.58
C LYS A 210 -9.65 -3.08 17.63
N SER A 211 -10.91 -3.09 17.21
CA SER A 211 -11.99 -3.56 18.08
C SER A 211 -11.66 -4.98 18.53
N GLU A 212 -11.72 -5.24 19.83
CA GLU A 212 -11.66 -6.61 20.33
C GLU A 212 -12.80 -7.39 19.66
N ALA A 213 -12.45 -8.50 19.00
CA ALA A 213 -13.47 -9.42 18.54
C ALA A 213 -14.25 -9.85 19.79
N ARG A 214 -15.56 -9.57 19.85
CA ARG A 214 -16.40 -10.08 20.93
C ARG A 214 -16.23 -11.60 20.91
N SER A 215 -15.59 -12.15 21.94
CA SER A 215 -15.67 -13.58 22.19
C SER A 215 -17.15 -13.89 22.36
N SER A 216 -17.69 -14.74 21.49
CA SER A 216 -19.01 -15.33 21.71
C SER A 216 -18.90 -16.33 22.86
N SER A 217 -18.74 -15.83 24.08
CA SER A 217 -18.83 -16.63 25.29
C SER A 217 -20.31 -16.85 25.63
N GLY A 218 -20.81 -18.03 25.25
CA GLY A 218 -21.76 -18.83 26.02
C GLY A 218 -23.14 -18.25 26.29
N GLN A 219 -24.12 -18.58 25.44
CA GLN A 219 -25.43 -18.93 25.97
C GLN A 219 -25.43 -20.42 26.27
N GLY A 220 -25.19 -20.74 27.55
CA GLY A 220 -25.53 -22.04 28.10
C GLY A 220 -27.04 -22.21 28.05
N SER A 221 -27.50 -23.12 27.22
CA SER A 221 -28.84 -23.70 27.29
C SER A 221 -28.97 -24.46 28.62
N LEU A 222 -29.68 -23.89 29.59
CA LEU A 222 -30.27 -24.63 30.70
C LEU A 222 -31.62 -25.20 30.25
N LEU A 223 -31.59 -26.47 29.88
CA LEU A 223 -32.70 -27.44 29.90
C LEU A 223 -32.00 -28.72 30.38
N PHE A 224 -32.31 -29.34 31.52
CA PHE A 224 -33.58 -29.62 32.19
C PHE A 224 -33.41 -29.56 33.72
#